data_AF-A0A9E3PD91-F1
#
_entry.id   AF-A0A9E3PD91-F1
#
_cell.length_a   1.000
_cell.length_b   1.000
_cell.length_c   1.000
_cell.angle_alpha   90.00
_cell.angle_beta   90.00
_cell.angle_gamma   90.00
#
_symmetry.space_group_name_H-M   'P 1'
#
loop_
_entity.id
_entity.type
_entity.pdbx_description
1 polymer ?
#
loop_
_entity_poly.entity_id
_entity_poly.type
_entity_poly.pdbx_seq_one_letter_code
_entity_poly.pdbx_strand_id
1 'polypeptide(L)'
;MSEDQWGAALDATARLSGSTGAVLYAKGKDGWTFPAYSACVGEALQAYVTEGWSQHNPWLEGHMEAGFRVGDVYRDLDIVTSREMRTNPFYTEFLRRFDLGRQMVAIIYSDLGNPTCLVSHREMKKGPFKKNELKTHLLVARHVEQALRVTSKLVRNEAENRTYSEIFNAVDSAMIVFDGDQRPVKLNHAAEALIGNFFHYEKGHLTPVRDEDARAFSSIFAAARKIQTLANDAPHPIAIGDRDGKERIAVWTSPLVGATADKLGFVEAKNSVLMLAQPLRRNRGIDPTVIRSIYGLSTGEARLASLLVSGRTVKEAAKELELTEGTARFVLSQIFTKVGVHRQSELVAQMQDLGRHGSDRKK
;
A
#
# COMPACT_ATOMS: atom_id res chain seq x y z
N MET A 1 13.30 9.28 -9.29
CA MET A 1 14.03 10.37 -9.97
C MET A 1 13.09 11.56 -10.07
N SER A 2 13.58 12.78 -9.85
CA SER A 2 12.78 13.99 -10.05
C SER A 2 12.54 14.26 -11.55
N GLU A 3 11.56 15.10 -11.90
CA GLU A 3 11.27 15.48 -13.29
C GLU A 3 12.50 16.07 -14.00
N ASP A 4 13.31 16.87 -13.28
CA ASP A 4 14.54 17.49 -13.81
C ASP A 4 15.59 16.46 -14.26
N GLN A 5 15.68 15.31 -13.58
CA GLN A 5 16.65 14.27 -13.92
C GLN A 5 16.28 13.54 -15.22
N TRP A 6 14.99 13.40 -15.51
CA TRP A 6 14.50 12.78 -16.74
C TRP A 6 14.69 13.68 -17.96
N GLY A 7 14.44 14.99 -17.83
CA GLY A 7 14.69 15.95 -18.93
C GLY A 7 16.15 15.91 -19.40
N ALA A 8 17.09 15.97 -18.45
CA ALA A 8 18.53 15.89 -18.77
C ALA A 8 18.96 14.56 -19.41
N ALA A 9 18.35 13.43 -18.98
CA ALA A 9 18.61 12.12 -19.56
C ALA A 9 18.08 12.01 -21.01
N LEU A 10 16.93 12.62 -21.29
CA LEU A 10 16.36 12.68 -22.64
C LEU A 10 17.19 13.60 -23.55
N ASP A 11 17.74 14.70 -23.03
CA ASP A 11 18.70 15.53 -23.78
C ASP A 11 19.96 14.75 -24.17
N ALA A 12 20.49 13.93 -23.24
CA ALA A 12 21.64 13.07 -23.53
C ALA A 12 21.30 12.01 -24.60
N THR A 13 20.09 11.43 -24.51
CA THR A 13 19.57 10.45 -25.48
C THR A 13 19.43 11.06 -26.88
N ALA A 14 18.92 12.29 -26.97
CA ALA A 14 18.79 13.02 -28.22
C ALA A 14 20.18 13.26 -28.86
N ARG A 15 21.15 13.71 -28.06
CA ARG A 15 22.54 13.91 -28.53
C ARG A 15 23.18 12.64 -29.09
N LEU A 16 23.00 11.49 -28.41
CA LEU A 16 23.55 10.20 -28.87
C LEU A 16 22.95 9.72 -30.19
N SER A 17 21.73 10.11 -30.50
CA SER A 17 21.03 9.73 -31.73
C SER A 17 21.09 10.79 -32.85
N GLY A 18 21.81 11.90 -32.64
CA GLY A 18 21.87 13.02 -33.58
C GLY A 18 20.58 13.83 -33.68
N SER A 19 19.70 13.66 -32.69
CA SER A 19 18.40 14.31 -32.57
C SER A 19 18.49 15.65 -31.84
N THR A 20 17.48 16.50 -32.09
CA THR A 20 17.32 17.80 -31.46
C THR A 20 16.77 17.65 -30.05
N GLY A 21 15.80 16.76 -29.85
CA GLY A 21 15.22 16.47 -28.54
C GLY A 21 14.52 15.12 -28.51
N ALA A 22 14.22 14.63 -27.31
CA ALA A 22 13.52 13.37 -27.11
C ALA A 22 12.34 13.54 -26.13
N VAL A 23 11.33 12.69 -26.28
CA VAL A 23 10.09 12.70 -25.51
C VAL A 23 9.73 11.28 -25.14
N LEU A 24 9.33 11.08 -23.89
CA LEU A 24 8.66 9.86 -23.47
C LEU A 24 7.15 10.05 -23.66
N TYR A 25 6.54 9.19 -24.45
CA TYR A 25 5.09 9.09 -24.63
C TYR A 25 4.57 7.91 -23.84
N ALA A 26 3.47 8.09 -23.13
CA ALA A 26 2.79 7.01 -22.43
C ALA A 26 1.28 7.09 -22.68
N LYS A 27 0.65 5.95 -22.90
CA LYS A 27 -0.81 5.89 -22.97
C LYS A 27 -1.38 5.83 -21.54
N GLY A 28 -2.15 6.84 -21.16
CA GLY A 28 -2.93 6.91 -19.93
C GLY A 28 -4.38 6.44 -20.13
N LYS A 29 -5.20 6.58 -19.08
CA LYS A 29 -6.65 6.28 -19.15
C LYS A 29 -7.41 7.27 -20.03
N ASP A 30 -7.06 8.55 -19.94
CA ASP A 30 -7.79 9.65 -20.59
C ASP A 30 -7.14 10.12 -21.91
N GLY A 31 -6.07 9.46 -22.35
CA GLY A 31 -5.34 9.81 -23.57
C GLY A 31 -3.84 9.61 -23.47
N TRP A 32 -3.09 10.18 -24.42
CA TRP A 32 -1.63 10.17 -24.40
C TRP A 32 -1.10 11.23 -23.44
N THR A 33 -0.10 10.85 -22.65
CA THR A 33 0.62 11.73 -21.74
C THR A 33 2.11 11.78 -22.10
N PHE A 34 2.79 12.80 -21.59
CA PHE A 34 4.21 13.06 -21.86
C PHE A 34 4.96 13.12 -20.53
N PRO A 35 5.29 11.97 -19.91
CA PRO A 35 5.82 11.95 -18.55
C PRO A 35 7.17 12.65 -18.39
N ALA A 36 7.93 12.75 -19.49
CA ALA A 36 9.19 13.46 -19.53
C ALA A 36 9.55 13.86 -20.96
N TYR A 37 10.26 14.98 -21.12
CA TYR A 37 10.73 15.48 -22.40
C TYR A 37 11.96 16.36 -22.26
N SER A 38 12.74 16.45 -23.34
CA SER A 38 13.81 17.43 -23.52
C SER A 38 13.25 18.85 -23.44
N ALA A 39 13.94 19.76 -22.73
CA ALA A 39 13.46 21.13 -22.55
C ALA A 39 13.21 21.85 -23.90
N CYS A 40 14.03 21.56 -24.91
CA CYS A 40 13.94 22.18 -26.24
C CYS A 40 12.68 21.82 -27.04
N VAL A 41 11.93 20.78 -26.66
CA VAL A 41 10.67 20.41 -27.31
C VAL A 41 9.43 20.75 -26.46
N GLY A 42 9.62 21.41 -25.31
CA GLY A 42 8.53 21.74 -24.40
C GLY A 42 7.43 22.61 -25.02
N GLU A 43 7.82 23.66 -25.77
CA GLU A 43 6.86 24.54 -26.46
C GLU A 43 6.05 23.77 -27.52
N ALA A 44 6.72 22.89 -28.28
CA ALA A 44 6.07 22.04 -29.27
C ALA A 44 5.06 21.09 -28.63
N LEU A 45 5.39 20.49 -27.48
CA LEU A 45 4.49 19.61 -26.75
C LEU A 45 3.29 20.34 -26.16
N GLN A 46 3.50 21.56 -25.65
CA GLN A 46 2.41 22.39 -25.15
C GLN A 46 1.41 22.68 -26.27
N ALA A 47 1.89 23.15 -27.43
CA ALA A 47 1.05 23.37 -28.61
C ALA A 47 0.38 22.06 -29.09
N TYR A 48 1.09 20.94 -29.08
CA TYR A 48 0.54 19.63 -29.45
C TYR A 48 -0.72 19.27 -28.64
N VAL A 49 -0.68 19.53 -27.33
CA VAL A 49 -1.80 19.26 -26.41
C VAL A 49 -2.91 20.29 -26.57
N THR A 50 -2.59 21.58 -26.51
CA THR A 50 -3.61 22.64 -26.48
C THR A 50 -4.34 22.81 -27.80
N GLU A 51 -3.67 22.53 -28.92
CA GLU A 51 -4.22 22.69 -30.27
C GLU A 51 -4.75 21.35 -30.83
N GLY A 52 -4.64 20.24 -30.10
CA GLY A 52 -5.25 18.96 -30.48
C GLY A 52 -4.54 18.21 -31.63
N TRP A 53 -3.23 18.42 -31.81
CA TRP A 53 -2.46 17.85 -32.93
C TRP A 53 -2.39 16.31 -32.95
N SER A 54 -2.81 15.63 -31.88
CA SER A 54 -2.97 14.18 -31.86
C SER A 54 -3.93 13.66 -32.93
N GLN A 55 -4.94 14.45 -33.33
CA GLN A 55 -5.92 14.06 -34.35
C GLN A 55 -5.37 14.07 -35.77
N HIS A 56 -4.22 14.71 -35.98
CA HIS A 56 -3.56 14.80 -37.29
C HIS A 56 -2.26 13.98 -37.34
N ASN A 57 -1.89 13.34 -36.22
CA ASN A 57 -0.63 12.63 -36.09
C ASN A 57 -0.74 11.22 -36.68
N PRO A 58 -0.07 10.92 -37.81
CA PRO A 58 -0.19 9.63 -38.48
C PRO A 58 0.47 8.48 -37.71
N TRP A 59 1.21 8.77 -36.64
CA TRP A 59 1.70 7.74 -35.70
C TRP A 59 0.61 7.21 -34.77
N LEU A 60 -0.51 7.95 -34.65
CA LEU A 60 -1.66 7.61 -33.82
C LEU A 60 -2.86 7.16 -34.65
N GLU A 61 -2.95 7.61 -35.91
CA GLU A 61 -3.87 7.05 -36.90
C GLU A 61 -3.35 5.65 -37.31
N GLY A 62 -4.15 4.61 -37.10
CA GLY A 62 -3.74 3.19 -37.17
C GLY A 62 -3.34 2.65 -38.55
N HIS A 63 -2.35 3.25 -39.21
CA HIS A 63 -1.92 2.95 -40.57
C HIS A 63 -0.70 2.02 -40.63
N MET A 64 -0.71 0.91 -39.89
CA MET A 64 0.21 -0.21 -40.15
C MET A 64 -0.54 -1.54 -40.04
N GLU A 65 -0.73 -2.21 -41.18
CA GLU A 65 -1.35 -3.55 -41.28
C GLU A 65 -0.68 -4.63 -40.40
N ALA A 66 0.55 -4.38 -39.92
CA ALA A 66 1.33 -5.31 -39.09
C ALA A 66 1.48 -4.92 -37.60
N GLY A 67 1.04 -3.71 -37.20
CA GLY A 67 1.19 -3.18 -35.85
C GLY A 67 2.63 -2.87 -35.41
N PHE A 68 2.77 -2.02 -34.40
CA PHE A 68 4.05 -1.74 -33.74
C PHE A 68 4.44 -2.89 -32.80
N ARG A 69 5.71 -3.30 -32.82
CA ARG A 69 6.23 -4.34 -31.93
C ARG A 69 7.08 -3.72 -30.84
N VAL A 70 6.84 -4.18 -29.61
CA VAL A 70 7.68 -3.83 -28.46
C VAL A 70 9.10 -4.30 -28.71
N GLY A 71 10.09 -3.44 -28.43
CA GLY A 71 11.49 -3.71 -28.65
C GLY A 71 11.99 -3.40 -30.07
N ASP A 72 11.15 -2.82 -30.92
CA ASP A 72 11.52 -2.33 -32.25
C ASP A 72 11.55 -0.79 -32.32
N VAL A 73 12.23 -0.27 -33.34
CA VAL A 73 12.33 1.16 -33.64
C VAL A 73 11.85 1.42 -35.06
N TYR A 74 10.98 2.41 -35.20
CA TYR A 74 10.39 2.84 -36.46
C TYR A 74 10.75 4.29 -36.72
N ARG A 75 10.74 4.70 -37.99
CA ARG A 75 10.93 6.09 -38.45
C ARG A 75 9.76 6.51 -39.33
N ASP A 76 9.66 7.80 -39.62
CA ASP A 76 8.52 8.37 -40.40
C ASP A 76 8.19 7.56 -41.67
N LEU A 77 9.24 7.20 -42.43
CA LEU A 77 9.10 6.51 -43.71
C LEU A 77 8.63 5.05 -43.61
N ASP A 78 8.57 4.49 -42.41
CA ASP A 78 7.99 3.17 -42.18
C ASP A 78 6.46 3.23 -42.01
N ILE A 79 5.90 4.44 -41.85
CA ILE A 79 4.47 4.69 -41.61
C ILE A 79 3.85 5.53 -42.72
N VAL A 80 4.55 6.58 -43.15
CA VAL A 80 4.07 7.51 -44.17
C VAL A 80 5.07 7.63 -45.30
N THR A 81 4.55 7.66 -46.53
CA THR A 81 5.37 7.91 -47.71
C THR A 81 5.86 9.36 -47.72
N SER A 82 6.95 9.63 -48.45
CA SER A 82 7.44 11.00 -48.65
C SER A 82 6.42 11.92 -49.37
N ARG A 83 5.44 11.35 -50.07
CA ARG A 83 4.34 12.11 -50.67
C ARG A 83 3.35 12.56 -49.60
N GLU A 84 2.90 11.65 -48.74
CA GLU A 84 1.95 11.95 -47.65
C GLU A 84 2.55 12.92 -46.64
N MET A 85 3.84 12.77 -46.30
CA MET A 85 4.53 13.73 -45.43
C MET A 85 4.50 15.17 -45.97
N ARG A 86 4.44 15.37 -47.30
CA ARG A 86 4.41 16.71 -47.91
C ARG A 86 3.03 17.36 -47.89
N THR A 87 1.98 16.61 -47.55
CA THR A 87 0.59 17.08 -47.55
C THR A 87 -0.08 16.95 -46.19
N ASN A 88 0.47 16.16 -45.26
CA ASN A 88 -0.10 15.97 -43.93
C ASN A 88 0.23 17.18 -43.02
N PRO A 89 -0.80 17.86 -42.44
CA PRO A 89 -0.65 19.05 -41.59
C PRO A 89 0.31 18.86 -40.40
N PHE A 90 0.38 17.66 -39.82
CA PHE A 90 1.30 17.37 -38.72
C PHE A 90 2.76 17.61 -39.13
N TYR A 91 3.14 17.28 -40.37
CA TYR A 91 4.50 17.52 -40.86
C TYR A 91 4.67 18.94 -41.43
N THR A 92 3.69 19.44 -42.18
CA THR A 92 3.84 20.69 -42.95
C THR A 92 3.62 21.94 -42.12
N GLU A 93 2.81 21.85 -41.07
CA GLU A 93 2.44 22.97 -40.20
C GLU A 93 3.05 22.78 -38.82
N PHE A 94 2.68 21.72 -38.09
CA PHE A 94 3.08 21.52 -36.70
C PHE A 94 4.59 21.31 -36.53
N LEU A 95 5.15 20.22 -37.07
CA LEU A 95 6.59 19.95 -36.90
C LEU A 95 7.45 21.09 -37.46
N ARG A 96 7.09 21.61 -38.64
CA ARG A 96 7.81 22.72 -39.27
C ARG A 96 7.81 23.99 -38.42
N ARG A 97 6.72 24.31 -37.72
CA ARG A 97 6.62 25.48 -36.82
C ARG A 97 7.69 25.48 -35.74
N PHE A 98 8.12 24.30 -35.29
CA PHE A 98 9.11 24.13 -34.21
C PHE A 98 10.49 23.68 -34.71
N ASP A 99 10.80 23.85 -36.01
CA ASP A 99 12.03 23.35 -36.68
C ASP A 99 12.26 21.84 -36.49
N LEU A 100 11.18 21.08 -36.25
CA LEU A 100 11.18 19.63 -36.25
C LEU A 100 10.79 19.15 -37.65
N GLY A 101 11.25 17.97 -38.06
CA GLY A 101 10.90 17.46 -39.38
C GLY A 101 11.01 15.98 -39.59
N ARG A 102 11.73 15.27 -38.72
CA ARG A 102 11.85 13.82 -38.75
C ARG A 102 11.74 13.27 -37.35
N GLN A 103 11.12 12.11 -37.22
CA GLN A 103 11.09 11.38 -35.95
C GLN A 103 11.39 9.90 -36.12
N MET A 104 11.91 9.33 -35.05
CA MET A 104 11.96 7.89 -34.84
C MET A 104 11.42 7.56 -33.46
N VAL A 105 10.81 6.39 -33.36
CA VAL A 105 10.05 5.96 -32.19
C VAL A 105 10.49 4.56 -31.82
N ALA A 106 11.02 4.42 -30.61
CA ALA A 106 11.25 3.10 -30.01
C ALA A 106 10.04 2.72 -29.17
N ILE A 107 9.51 1.52 -29.40
CA ILE A 107 8.36 1.00 -28.66
C ILE A 107 8.88 0.23 -27.45
N ILE A 108 8.51 0.70 -26.26
CA ILE A 108 9.04 0.23 -24.99
C ILE A 108 7.95 -0.55 -24.23
N TYR A 109 8.37 -1.61 -23.53
CA TYR A 109 7.48 -2.36 -22.66
C TYR A 109 7.17 -1.57 -21.38
N SER A 110 5.91 -1.58 -20.94
CA SER A 110 5.51 -1.04 -19.65
C SER A 110 4.78 -2.10 -18.84
N ASP A 111 5.18 -2.27 -17.58
CA ASP A 111 4.52 -3.16 -16.61
C ASP A 111 3.06 -2.74 -16.33
N LEU A 112 2.66 -1.52 -16.73
CA LEU A 112 1.28 -1.02 -16.65
C LEU A 112 0.38 -1.49 -17.81
N GLY A 113 0.91 -2.29 -18.76
CA GLY A 113 0.15 -2.84 -19.89
C GLY A 113 -0.16 -1.83 -21.01
N ASN A 114 0.26 -0.58 -20.86
CA ASN A 114 0.00 0.50 -21.82
C ASN A 114 1.22 0.75 -22.72
N PRO A 115 1.02 1.03 -24.03
CA PRO A 115 2.11 1.41 -24.92
C PRO A 115 2.87 2.62 -24.37
N THR A 116 4.19 2.46 -24.21
CA THR A 116 5.12 3.52 -23.87
C THR A 116 6.14 3.61 -24.99
N CYS A 117 6.50 4.79 -25.44
CA CYS A 117 7.50 4.92 -26.50
C CYS A 117 8.43 6.11 -26.27
N LEU A 118 9.67 5.93 -26.70
CA LEU A 118 10.69 6.96 -26.71
C LEU A 118 10.78 7.54 -28.12
N VAL A 119 10.35 8.78 -28.26
CA VAL A 119 10.29 9.52 -29.51
C VAL A 119 11.47 10.49 -29.57
N SER A 120 12.24 10.44 -30.64
CA SER A 120 13.33 11.38 -30.89
C SER A 120 13.03 12.18 -32.15
N HIS A 121 13.11 13.51 -32.03
CA HIS A 121 12.87 14.45 -33.13
C HIS A 121 14.17 15.06 -33.64
N ARG A 122 14.24 15.37 -34.93
CA ARG A 122 15.33 16.16 -35.51
C ARG A 122 14.85 17.08 -36.62
N GLU A 123 15.70 18.04 -36.98
CA GLU A 123 15.40 19.03 -38.02
C GLU A 123 15.26 18.37 -39.40
N MET A 124 14.38 18.90 -40.25
CA MET A 124 14.13 18.36 -41.59
C MET A 124 15.41 18.27 -42.44
N LYS A 125 16.30 19.26 -42.31
CA LYS A 125 17.57 19.36 -43.06
C LYS A 125 18.54 18.21 -42.82
N LYS A 126 18.43 17.49 -41.70
CA LYS A 126 19.26 16.30 -41.39
C LYS A 126 18.80 15.03 -42.13
N GLY A 127 17.67 15.09 -42.84
CA GLY A 127 17.15 13.95 -43.62
C GLY A 127 16.65 12.79 -42.76
N PRO A 128 16.32 11.63 -43.35
CA PRO A 128 15.76 10.47 -42.63
C PRO A 128 16.80 9.69 -41.82
N PHE A 129 16.38 9.10 -40.69
CA PHE A 129 17.27 8.32 -39.83
C PHE A 129 17.82 7.08 -40.53
N LYS A 130 19.11 6.81 -40.30
CA LYS A 130 19.89 5.69 -40.82
C LYS A 130 19.82 4.47 -39.89
N LYS A 131 20.09 3.29 -40.43
CA LYS A 131 19.99 2.02 -39.68
C LYS A 131 20.86 1.97 -38.41
N ASN A 132 22.03 2.60 -38.40
CA ASN A 132 22.90 2.68 -37.23
C ASN A 132 22.35 3.59 -36.13
N GLU A 133 21.69 4.69 -36.51
CA GLU A 133 21.00 5.61 -35.58
C GLU A 133 19.82 4.88 -34.92
N LEU A 134 19.04 4.10 -35.68
CA LEU A 134 17.96 3.25 -35.15
C LEU A 134 18.47 2.23 -34.12
N LYS A 135 19.60 1.56 -34.41
CA LYS A 135 20.23 0.62 -33.47
C LYS A 135 20.66 1.30 -32.17
N THR A 136 21.23 2.50 -32.27
CA THR A 136 21.66 3.27 -31.10
C THR A 136 20.45 3.68 -30.26
N HIS A 137 19.39 4.16 -30.92
CA HIS A 137 18.13 4.51 -30.27
C HIS A 137 17.51 3.32 -29.53
N LEU A 138 17.54 2.13 -30.14
CA LEU A 138 17.04 0.92 -29.51
C LEU A 138 17.82 0.56 -28.24
N LEU A 139 19.14 0.69 -28.25
CA LEU A 139 19.97 0.43 -27.05
C LEU A 139 19.60 1.37 -25.92
N VAL A 140 19.44 2.66 -26.21
CA VAL A 140 19.03 3.64 -25.19
C VAL A 140 17.60 3.36 -24.69
N ALA A 141 16.67 3.04 -25.59
CA ALA A 141 15.29 2.71 -25.26
C ALA A 141 15.20 1.53 -24.27
N ARG A 142 16.07 0.51 -24.41
CA ARG A 142 16.14 -0.62 -23.46
C ARG A 142 16.59 -0.19 -22.06
N HIS A 143 17.51 0.76 -21.95
CA HIS A 143 17.91 1.30 -20.65
C HIS A 143 16.81 2.16 -20.03
N VAL A 144 16.11 2.95 -20.84
CA VAL A 144 14.93 3.72 -20.41
C VAL A 144 13.84 2.77 -19.90
N GLU A 145 13.58 1.66 -20.63
CA GLU A 145 12.64 0.61 -20.19
C GLU A 145 13.01 0.05 -18.82
N GLN A 146 14.28 -0.33 -18.62
CA GLN A 146 14.75 -0.88 -17.36
C GLN A 146 14.59 0.11 -16.21
N ALA A 147 14.94 1.38 -16.42
CA ALA A 147 14.80 2.43 -15.41
C ALA A 147 13.32 2.67 -15.04
N LEU A 148 12.42 2.71 -16.02
CA LEU A 148 10.98 2.82 -15.79
C LEU A 148 10.44 1.60 -15.03
N ARG A 149 10.87 0.39 -15.39
CA ARG A 149 10.47 -0.86 -14.71
C ARG A 149 10.88 -0.85 -13.24
N VAL A 150 12.13 -0.48 -12.94
CA VAL A 150 12.63 -0.38 -11.56
C VAL A 150 11.85 0.68 -10.78
N THR A 151 11.65 1.85 -11.37
CA THR A 151 10.91 2.95 -10.71
C THR A 151 9.46 2.56 -10.41
N SER A 152 8.76 1.96 -11.37
CA SER A 152 7.38 1.48 -11.18
C SER A 152 7.27 0.42 -10.08
N LYS A 153 8.22 -0.51 -10.01
CA LYS A 153 8.29 -1.49 -8.92
C LYS A 153 8.52 -0.83 -7.56
N LEU A 154 9.40 0.17 -7.48
CA LEU A 154 9.66 0.92 -6.25
C LEU A 154 8.41 1.66 -5.79
N VAL A 155 7.76 2.43 -6.66
CA VAL A 155 6.54 3.18 -6.34
C VAL A 155 5.41 2.24 -5.89
N ARG A 156 5.24 1.10 -6.57
CA ARG A 156 4.25 0.09 -6.17
C ARG A 156 4.54 -0.50 -4.80
N ASN A 157 5.79 -0.89 -4.55
CA ASN A 157 6.20 -1.43 -3.25
C ASN A 157 6.04 -0.38 -2.14
N GLU A 158 6.33 0.89 -2.40
CA GLU A 158 6.11 2.00 -1.45
C GLU A 158 4.62 2.18 -1.12
N ALA A 159 3.74 2.12 -2.13
CA ALA A 159 2.29 2.21 -1.93
C ALA A 159 1.73 1.00 -1.15
N GLU A 160 2.18 -0.21 -1.47
CA GLU A 160 1.85 -1.43 -0.73
C GLU A 160 2.35 -1.34 0.73
N ASN A 161 3.61 -0.92 0.95
CA ASN A 161 4.18 -0.70 2.29
C ASN A 161 3.45 0.37 3.10
N ARG A 162 2.98 1.44 2.45
CA ARG A 162 2.15 2.47 3.09
C ARG A 162 0.82 1.88 3.56
N THR A 163 0.15 1.11 2.70
CA THR A 163 -1.11 0.43 3.04
C THR A 163 -0.92 -0.54 4.21
N TYR A 164 0.15 -1.34 4.21
CA TYR A 164 0.47 -2.22 5.33
C TYR A 164 0.76 -1.46 6.63
N SER A 165 1.42 -0.31 6.55
CA SER A 165 1.69 0.52 7.72
C SER A 165 0.41 1.18 8.25
N GLU A 166 -0.50 1.62 7.38
CA GLU A 166 -1.81 2.13 7.77
C GLU A 166 -2.66 1.05 8.45
N ILE A 167 -2.71 -0.17 7.89
CA ILE A 167 -3.40 -1.32 8.51
C ILE A 167 -2.77 -1.66 9.86
N PHE A 168 -1.44 -1.77 9.92
CA PHE A 168 -0.71 -2.09 11.15
C PHE A 168 -1.01 -1.08 12.27
N ASN A 169 -1.13 0.20 11.93
CA ASN A 169 -1.49 1.27 12.87
C ASN A 169 -2.98 1.31 13.24
N ALA A 170 -3.87 0.79 12.38
CA ALA A 170 -5.31 0.74 12.64
C ALA A 170 -5.73 -0.44 13.54
N VAL A 171 -4.84 -1.38 13.84
CA VAL A 171 -5.14 -2.52 14.73
C VAL A 171 -5.13 -2.09 16.20
N ASP A 172 -6.24 -2.33 16.89
CA ASP A 172 -6.42 -1.98 18.32
C ASP A 172 -5.59 -2.85 19.30
N SER A 173 -5.05 -3.97 18.83
CA SER A 173 -4.13 -4.79 19.62
C SER A 173 -2.72 -4.23 19.52
N ALA A 174 -1.99 -4.19 20.63
CA ALA A 174 -0.61 -3.73 20.63
C ALA A 174 0.27 -4.73 19.88
N MET A 175 0.95 -4.27 18.84
CA MET A 175 1.85 -5.05 18.00
C MET A 175 3.24 -4.42 17.99
N ILE A 176 4.27 -5.22 18.29
CA ILE A 176 5.67 -4.79 18.22
C ILE A 176 6.45 -5.82 17.40
N VAL A 177 7.20 -5.35 16.42
CA VAL A 177 8.13 -6.18 15.66
C VAL A 177 9.53 -5.94 16.20
N PHE A 178 10.25 -7.03 16.49
CA PHE A 178 11.63 -7.02 16.95
C PHE A 178 12.55 -7.61 15.89
N ASP A 179 13.78 -7.09 15.80
CA ASP A 179 14.86 -7.68 15.02
C ASP A 179 15.51 -8.90 15.72
N GLY A 180 16.53 -9.47 15.07
CA GLY A 180 17.29 -10.59 15.62
C GLY A 180 18.08 -10.28 16.90
N ASP A 181 18.26 -9.00 17.25
CA ASP A 181 18.92 -8.54 18.48
C ASP A 181 17.92 -8.13 19.56
N GLN A 182 16.62 -8.41 19.38
CA GLN A 182 15.51 -8.01 20.26
C GLN A 182 15.36 -6.48 20.40
N ARG A 183 15.73 -5.73 19.36
CA ARG A 183 15.42 -4.30 19.28
C ARG A 183 14.08 -4.12 18.58
N PRO A 184 13.17 -3.31 19.13
CA PRO A 184 11.90 -3.04 18.45
C PRO A 184 12.18 -2.20 17.20
N VAL A 185 11.82 -2.72 16.04
CA VAL A 185 11.97 -2.05 14.73
C VAL A 185 10.69 -1.39 14.27
N LYS A 186 9.53 -1.81 14.80
CA LYS A 186 8.23 -1.23 14.47
C LYS A 186 7.24 -1.41 15.61
N LEU A 187 6.49 -0.37 15.92
CA LEU A 187 5.41 -0.37 16.91
C LEU A 187 4.17 0.23 16.27
N ASN A 188 3.00 -0.31 16.55
CA ASN A 188 1.75 0.35 16.19
C ASN A 188 1.31 1.30 17.31
N HIS A 189 0.31 2.13 17.02
CA HIS A 189 -0.18 3.13 17.98
C HIS A 189 -0.61 2.53 19.34
N ALA A 190 -1.25 1.35 19.31
CA ALA A 190 -1.64 0.63 20.52
C ALA A 190 -0.44 0.16 21.35
N ALA A 191 0.68 -0.21 20.71
CA ALA A 191 1.90 -0.63 21.39
C ALA A 191 2.70 0.53 21.98
N GLU A 192 2.70 1.70 21.33
CA GLU A 192 3.32 2.91 21.86
C GLU A 192 2.76 3.26 23.24
N ALA A 193 1.45 3.08 23.44
CA ALA A 193 0.77 3.32 24.70
C ALA A 193 1.20 2.37 25.84
N LEU A 194 1.91 1.28 25.55
CA LEU A 194 2.44 0.36 26.57
C LEU A 194 3.77 0.86 27.16
N ILE A 195 4.48 1.73 26.45
CA ILE A 195 5.76 2.28 26.89
C ILE A 195 5.53 3.24 28.06
N GLY A 196 6.36 3.13 29.09
CA GLY A 196 6.28 3.89 30.33
C GLY A 196 5.43 3.20 31.40
N ASN A 197 4.35 2.51 31.03
CA ASN A 197 3.45 1.87 31.98
C ASN A 197 3.68 0.36 32.17
N PHE A 198 3.91 -0.38 31.07
CA PHE A 198 4.19 -1.81 31.10
C PHE A 198 5.65 -2.12 30.74
N PHE A 199 6.25 -1.28 29.90
CA PHE A 199 7.63 -1.45 29.46
C PHE A 199 8.46 -0.16 29.59
N HIS A 200 9.74 -0.32 29.96
CA HIS A 200 10.77 0.68 29.72
C HIS A 200 11.35 0.50 28.32
N TYR A 201 11.66 1.62 27.66
CA TYR A 201 12.40 1.64 26.41
C TYR A 201 13.71 2.39 26.62
N GLU A 202 14.82 1.65 26.71
CA GLU A 202 16.15 2.20 26.97
C GLU A 202 17.20 1.54 26.08
N LYS A 203 18.12 2.34 25.53
CA LYS A 203 19.22 1.87 24.67
C LYS A 203 18.76 0.92 23.56
N GLY A 204 17.59 1.17 22.99
CA GLY A 204 17.01 0.36 21.91
C GLY A 204 16.45 -0.99 22.35
N HIS A 205 16.21 -1.22 23.65
CA HIS A 205 15.62 -2.47 24.15
C HIS A 205 14.35 -2.18 24.94
N LEU A 206 13.37 -3.06 24.78
CA LEU A 206 12.13 -3.03 25.55
C LEU A 206 12.26 -4.00 26.73
N THR A 207 12.03 -3.52 27.95
CA THR A 207 12.09 -4.34 29.17
C THR A 207 10.83 -4.12 30.02
N PRO A 208 10.26 -5.15 30.66
CA PRO A 208 9.13 -4.96 31.57
C PRO A 208 9.47 -3.97 32.69
N VAL A 209 8.51 -3.14 33.11
CA VAL A 209 8.73 -2.18 34.23
C VAL A 209 8.88 -2.86 35.60
N ARG A 210 8.42 -4.12 35.71
CA ARG A 210 8.52 -4.93 36.93
C ARG A 210 9.61 -5.98 36.76
N ASP A 211 10.56 -6.02 37.68
CA ASP A 211 11.68 -6.97 37.64
C ASP A 211 11.23 -8.45 37.68
N GLU A 212 10.09 -8.73 38.33
CA GLU A 212 9.53 -10.08 38.40
C GLU A 212 9.10 -10.62 37.02
N ASP A 213 8.73 -9.74 36.10
CA ASP A 213 8.27 -10.10 34.75
C ASP A 213 9.45 -10.30 33.77
N ALA A 214 10.64 -9.79 34.10
CA ALA A 214 11.80 -9.79 33.22
C ALA A 214 12.22 -11.20 32.76
N ARG A 215 12.22 -12.18 33.68
CA ARG A 215 12.57 -13.57 33.36
C ARG A 215 11.57 -14.22 32.40
N ALA A 216 10.28 -13.98 32.61
CA ALA A 216 9.22 -14.50 31.74
C ALA A 216 9.31 -13.88 30.33
N PHE A 217 9.54 -12.57 30.27
CA PHE A 217 9.73 -11.83 29.03
C PHE A 217 10.93 -12.32 28.22
N SER A 218 12.12 -12.45 28.83
CA SER A 218 13.29 -12.99 28.11
C SER A 218 13.06 -14.43 27.62
N SER A 219 12.35 -15.24 28.41
CA SER A 219 12.07 -16.64 28.06
C SER A 219 11.14 -16.78 26.86
N ILE A 220 10.10 -15.95 26.75
CA ILE A 220 9.14 -16.03 25.63
C ILE A 220 9.82 -15.64 24.31
N PHE A 221 10.69 -14.62 24.31
CA PHE A 221 11.47 -14.25 23.13
C PHE A 221 12.49 -15.32 22.73
N ALA A 222 13.17 -15.92 23.71
CA ALA A 222 14.09 -17.02 23.45
C ALA A 222 13.38 -18.24 22.85
N ALA A 223 12.14 -18.51 23.28
CA ALA A 223 11.31 -19.57 22.72
C ALA A 223 10.88 -19.24 21.28
N ALA A 224 10.39 -18.03 21.02
CA ALA A 224 9.94 -17.60 19.69
C ALA A 224 11.01 -17.78 18.60
N ARG A 225 12.27 -17.51 18.92
CA ARG A 225 13.40 -17.64 17.99
C ARG A 225 13.76 -19.09 17.64
N LYS A 226 13.40 -20.06 18.47
CA LYS A 226 13.67 -21.49 18.21
C LYS A 226 12.65 -22.12 17.25
N ILE A 227 11.52 -21.45 17.06
CA ILE A 227 10.43 -21.94 16.23
C ILE A 227 10.74 -21.62 14.76
N GLN A 228 10.84 -22.65 13.93
CA GLN A 228 11.12 -22.51 12.50
C GLN A 228 9.85 -22.57 11.63
N THR A 229 8.72 -23.02 12.18
CA THR A 229 7.42 -23.14 11.49
C THR A 229 6.26 -22.76 12.42
N LEU A 230 5.23 -22.11 11.89
CA LEU A 230 4.02 -21.65 12.61
C LEU A 230 3.12 -22.79 13.14
N ALA A 231 3.50 -24.06 13.00
CA ALA A 231 2.65 -25.20 13.35
C ALA A 231 2.87 -25.63 14.82
N ASN A 232 1.83 -25.43 15.64
CA ASN A 232 1.61 -25.98 17.00
C ASN A 232 2.61 -25.67 18.14
N ASP A 233 3.76 -25.02 17.88
CA ASP A 233 4.77 -24.73 18.91
C ASP A 233 4.82 -23.25 19.37
N ALA A 234 3.76 -22.45 19.16
CA ALA A 234 3.75 -21.06 19.62
C ALA A 234 3.99 -20.99 21.15
N PRO A 235 4.90 -20.11 21.64
CA PRO A 235 5.20 -20.03 23.06
C PRO A 235 3.92 -19.76 23.86
N HIS A 236 3.82 -20.37 25.04
CA HIS A 236 2.73 -20.07 25.95
C HIS A 236 2.76 -18.58 26.30
N PRO A 237 1.60 -17.88 26.29
CA PRO A 237 1.57 -16.47 26.62
C PRO A 237 2.04 -16.24 28.05
N ILE A 238 2.72 -15.11 28.24
CA ILE A 238 3.09 -14.61 29.58
C ILE A 238 2.17 -13.47 29.96
N ALA A 239 2.02 -13.23 31.26
CA ALA A 239 1.35 -12.03 31.77
C ALA A 239 2.42 -11.02 32.24
N ILE A 240 2.23 -9.75 31.92
CA ILE A 240 3.08 -8.64 32.36
C ILE A 240 2.21 -7.63 33.10
N GLY A 241 2.67 -7.20 34.27
CA GLY A 241 1.99 -6.20 35.09
C GLY A 241 2.33 -4.77 34.66
N ASP A 242 1.41 -3.84 34.93
CA ASP A 242 1.73 -2.42 34.89
C ASP A 242 2.59 -2.00 36.10
N ARG A 243 3.08 -0.76 36.06
CA ARG A 243 3.92 -0.18 37.13
C ARG A 243 3.29 -0.30 38.51
N ASP A 244 1.98 -0.12 38.61
CA ASP A 244 1.23 -0.14 39.88
C ASP A 244 0.76 -1.55 40.29
N GLY A 245 0.89 -2.56 39.42
CA GLY A 245 0.39 -3.93 39.64
C GLY A 245 -1.13 -4.08 39.58
N LYS A 246 -1.86 -3.09 39.07
CA LYS A 246 -3.33 -3.07 38.98
C LYS A 246 -3.84 -3.70 37.69
N GLU A 247 -3.09 -3.55 36.62
CA GLU A 247 -3.43 -4.09 35.31
C GLU A 247 -2.43 -5.16 34.88
N ARG A 248 -2.89 -6.08 34.04
CA ARG A 248 -2.03 -7.05 33.38
C ARG A 248 -2.34 -7.10 31.89
N ILE A 249 -1.30 -7.31 31.09
CA ILE A 249 -1.41 -7.63 29.67
C ILE A 249 -0.95 -9.07 29.48
N ALA A 250 -1.61 -9.80 28.58
CA ALA A 250 -1.10 -11.05 28.05
C ALA A 250 -0.23 -10.74 26.83
N VAL A 251 0.92 -11.40 26.75
CA VAL A 251 1.91 -11.24 25.69
C VAL A 251 2.13 -12.57 25.00
N TRP A 252 1.98 -12.54 23.68
CA TRP A 252 2.33 -13.63 22.78
C TRP A 252 3.49 -13.18 21.90
N THR A 253 4.32 -14.15 21.51
CA THR A 253 5.37 -13.90 20.51
C THR A 253 5.32 -14.97 19.43
N SER A 254 5.65 -14.58 18.21
CA SER A 254 5.68 -15.48 17.06
C SER A 254 6.85 -15.10 16.16
N PRO A 255 7.60 -16.08 15.61
CA PRO A 255 8.65 -15.77 14.66
C PRO A 255 8.06 -15.21 13.36
N LEU A 256 8.64 -14.12 12.87
CA LEU A 256 8.30 -13.56 11.57
C LEU A 256 9.22 -14.21 10.51
N VAL A 257 8.75 -15.28 9.86
CA VAL A 257 9.54 -16.04 8.88
C VAL A 257 9.06 -15.84 7.44
N GLY A 258 10.01 -15.87 6.50
CA GLY A 258 9.77 -15.95 5.06
C GLY A 258 8.96 -14.78 4.48
N ALA A 259 8.11 -15.08 3.49
CA ALA A 259 7.40 -14.11 2.66
C ALA A 259 6.50 -13.12 3.42
N THR A 260 6.10 -13.43 4.67
CA THR A 260 5.28 -12.54 5.51
C THR A 260 6.08 -11.33 5.99
N ALA A 261 7.38 -11.51 6.25
CA ALA A 261 8.27 -10.44 6.65
C ALA A 261 8.68 -9.55 5.47
N ASP A 262 8.94 -10.17 4.31
CA ASP A 262 9.24 -9.46 3.06
C ASP A 262 8.09 -8.52 2.66
N LYS A 263 6.84 -9.00 2.78
CA LYS A 263 5.63 -8.21 2.47
C LYS A 263 5.39 -7.03 3.43
N LEU A 264 5.91 -7.09 4.65
CA LEU A 264 5.83 -5.98 5.60
C LEU A 264 6.99 -4.98 5.44
N GLY A 265 7.87 -5.20 4.44
CA GLY A 265 8.98 -4.32 4.11
C GLY A 265 10.25 -4.54 4.95
N PHE A 266 10.38 -5.69 5.62
CA PHE A 266 11.56 -5.98 6.45
C PHE A 266 12.68 -6.62 5.62
N VAL A 267 13.80 -5.93 5.47
CA VAL A 267 14.91 -6.29 4.56
C VAL A 267 15.76 -7.47 5.08
N GLU A 268 15.69 -7.78 6.38
CA GLU A 268 16.40 -8.91 6.99
C GLU A 268 15.55 -9.56 8.09
N ALA A 269 14.54 -10.34 7.69
CA ALA A 269 13.63 -11.04 8.60
C ALA A 269 14.24 -12.19 9.42
N LYS A 270 15.54 -12.48 9.25
CA LYS A 270 16.18 -13.62 9.93
C LYS A 270 16.12 -13.37 11.44
N ASN A 271 15.33 -14.21 12.13
CA ASN A 271 15.11 -14.18 13.57
C ASN A 271 14.26 -12.99 14.10
N SER A 272 13.48 -12.33 13.24
CA SER A 272 12.53 -11.31 13.68
C SER A 272 11.39 -11.94 14.48
N VAL A 273 10.86 -11.21 15.48
CA VAL A 273 9.78 -11.67 16.35
C VAL A 273 8.65 -10.65 16.33
N LEU A 274 7.43 -11.10 16.03
CA LEU A 274 6.21 -10.34 16.26
C LEU A 274 5.73 -10.60 17.68
N MET A 275 5.54 -9.53 18.44
CA MET A 275 4.91 -9.54 19.75
C MET A 275 3.51 -8.97 19.64
N LEU A 276 2.55 -9.67 20.23
CA LEU A 276 1.17 -9.22 20.41
C LEU A 276 0.92 -9.05 21.90
N ALA A 277 0.40 -7.89 22.30
CA ALA A 277 0.00 -7.61 23.67
C ALA A 277 -1.48 -7.24 23.73
N GLN A 278 -2.22 -7.88 24.63
CA GLN A 278 -3.63 -7.57 24.88
C GLN A 278 -3.89 -7.41 26.37
N PRO A 279 -4.65 -6.39 26.78
CA PRO A 279 -5.08 -6.26 28.17
C PRO A 279 -5.85 -7.49 28.65
N LEU A 280 -5.41 -8.09 29.77
CA LEU A 280 -6.15 -9.10 30.53
C LEU A 280 -7.25 -8.40 31.34
N ARG A 281 -8.11 -7.64 30.67
CA ARG A 281 -9.27 -7.03 31.35
C ARG A 281 -10.36 -8.08 31.49
N ARG A 282 -10.86 -8.25 32.72
CA ARG A 282 -12.11 -8.98 33.01
C ARG A 282 -13.35 -8.31 32.41
N ASN A 283 -13.23 -7.08 31.88
CA ASN A 283 -14.34 -6.20 31.53
C ASN A 283 -14.06 -5.35 30.28
N ARG A 284 -14.06 -5.94 29.09
CA ARG A 284 -14.33 -5.17 27.88
C ARG A 284 -15.80 -5.39 27.51
N GLY A 285 -16.63 -4.38 27.77
CA GLY A 285 -17.95 -4.31 27.14
C GLY A 285 -17.79 -4.25 25.64
N ILE A 286 -18.67 -4.92 24.90
CA ILE A 286 -18.74 -4.81 23.45
C ILE A 286 -19.44 -3.49 23.13
N ASP A 287 -18.96 -2.74 22.14
CA ASP A 287 -19.59 -1.49 21.74
C ASP A 287 -21.10 -1.72 21.47
N PRO A 288 -22.01 -0.97 22.14
CA PRO A 288 -23.44 -1.07 21.91
C PRO A 288 -23.84 -0.95 20.43
N THR A 289 -23.12 -0.19 19.62
CA THR A 289 -23.39 -0.05 18.19
C THR A 289 -23.18 -1.35 17.42
N VAL A 290 -22.18 -2.14 17.80
CA VAL A 290 -21.90 -3.46 17.22
C VAL A 290 -22.99 -4.46 17.60
N ILE A 291 -23.37 -4.50 18.89
CA ILE A 291 -24.47 -5.37 19.37
C ILE A 291 -25.76 -5.03 18.63
N ARG A 292 -26.08 -3.74 18.50
CA ARG A 292 -27.24 -3.25 17.76
C ARG A 292 -27.21 -3.70 16.30
N SER A 293 -26.07 -3.55 15.63
CA SER A 293 -25.95 -3.90 14.21
C SER A 293 -26.14 -5.39 13.96
N ILE A 294 -25.65 -6.25 14.86
CA ILE A 294 -25.66 -7.70 14.67
C ILE A 294 -27.03 -8.30 15.06
N TYR A 295 -27.63 -7.82 16.15
CA TYR A 295 -28.83 -8.40 16.72
C TYR A 295 -30.11 -7.58 16.47
N GLY A 296 -30.02 -6.48 15.72
CA GLY A 296 -31.17 -5.62 15.41
C GLY A 296 -31.80 -4.97 16.65
N LEU A 297 -31.02 -4.79 17.73
CA LEU A 297 -31.50 -4.22 18.98
C LEU A 297 -31.71 -2.70 18.88
N SER A 298 -32.57 -2.14 19.74
CA SER A 298 -32.65 -0.69 19.92
C SER A 298 -31.39 -0.14 20.60
N THR A 299 -31.15 1.17 20.52
CA THR A 299 -30.00 1.81 21.19
C THR A 299 -30.00 1.56 22.70
N GLY A 300 -31.18 1.59 23.35
CA GLY A 300 -31.31 1.32 24.78
C GLY A 300 -31.05 -0.14 25.13
N GLU A 301 -31.59 -1.08 24.33
CA GLU A 301 -31.35 -2.52 24.50
C GLU A 301 -29.88 -2.88 24.34
N ALA A 302 -29.21 -2.33 23.33
CA ALA A 302 -27.81 -2.61 23.08
C ALA A 302 -26.89 -2.02 24.16
N ARG A 303 -27.23 -0.85 24.73
CA ARG A 303 -26.52 -0.29 25.89
C ARG A 303 -26.67 -1.19 27.12
N LEU A 304 -27.87 -1.67 27.41
CA LEU A 304 -28.11 -2.60 28.51
C LEU A 304 -27.33 -3.91 28.30
N ALA A 305 -27.40 -4.51 27.11
CA ALA A 305 -26.67 -5.74 26.78
C ALA A 305 -25.15 -5.58 26.91
N SER A 306 -24.59 -4.47 26.42
CA SER A 306 -23.16 -4.15 26.54
C SER A 306 -22.69 -4.10 28.00
N LEU A 307 -23.46 -3.47 28.88
CA LEU A 307 -23.17 -3.40 30.32
C LEU A 307 -23.17 -4.80 30.97
N LEU A 308 -24.14 -5.65 30.61
CA LEU A 308 -24.22 -7.03 31.12
C LEU A 308 -23.06 -7.90 30.60
N VAL A 309 -22.65 -7.73 29.35
CA VAL A 309 -21.47 -8.41 28.76
C VAL A 309 -20.17 -7.97 29.46
N SER A 310 -20.11 -6.72 29.92
CA SER A 310 -19.06 -6.20 30.80
C SER A 310 -19.23 -6.61 32.27
N GLY A 311 -19.84 -7.77 32.54
CA GLY A 311 -19.90 -8.35 33.89
C GLY A 311 -20.74 -7.60 34.92
N ARG A 312 -21.47 -6.54 34.54
CA ARG A 312 -22.35 -5.80 35.45
C ARG A 312 -23.62 -6.60 35.73
N THR A 313 -24.11 -6.49 36.96
CA THR A 313 -25.43 -7.01 37.32
C THR A 313 -26.53 -6.16 36.70
N VAL A 314 -27.75 -6.71 36.58
CA VAL A 314 -28.91 -5.97 36.06
C VAL A 314 -29.20 -4.71 36.88
N LYS A 315 -28.98 -4.77 38.21
CA LYS A 315 -29.16 -3.63 39.11
C LYS A 315 -28.14 -2.52 38.87
N GLU A 316 -26.86 -2.87 38.66
CA GLU A 316 -25.80 -1.90 38.35
C GLU A 316 -26.03 -1.27 36.98
N ALA A 317 -26.39 -2.08 35.98
CA ALA A 317 -26.69 -1.59 34.64
C ALA A 317 -27.94 -0.69 34.62
N ALA A 318 -28.97 -1.02 35.41
CA ALA A 318 -30.15 -0.17 35.57
C ALA A 318 -29.77 1.20 36.15
N LYS A 319 -28.95 1.21 37.20
CA LYS A 319 -28.47 2.45 37.83
C LYS A 319 -27.68 3.33 36.86
N GLU A 320 -26.81 2.73 36.06
CA GLU A 320 -25.97 3.44 35.09
C GLU A 320 -26.74 3.98 33.88
N LEU A 321 -27.85 3.34 33.53
CA LEU A 321 -28.75 3.80 32.48
C LEU A 321 -29.88 4.68 32.99
N GLU A 322 -29.87 5.06 34.28
CA GLU A 322 -30.93 5.83 34.94
C GLU A 322 -32.33 5.19 34.80
N LEU A 323 -32.37 3.85 34.83
CA LEU A 323 -33.59 3.04 34.75
C LEU A 323 -33.93 2.43 36.10
N THR A 324 -35.21 2.11 36.31
CA THR A 324 -35.59 1.22 37.40
C THR A 324 -35.14 -0.20 37.11
N GLU A 325 -34.84 -0.98 38.15
CA GLU A 325 -34.46 -2.39 38.00
C GLU A 325 -35.57 -3.21 37.29
N GLY A 326 -36.84 -2.88 37.54
CA GLY A 326 -37.98 -3.49 36.86
C GLY A 326 -37.99 -3.21 35.35
N THR A 327 -37.72 -1.96 34.96
CA THR A 327 -37.58 -1.58 33.54
C THR A 327 -36.41 -2.29 32.88
N ALA A 328 -35.25 -2.37 33.54
CA ALA A 328 -34.10 -3.08 33.01
C ALA A 328 -34.36 -4.59 32.83
N ARG A 329 -35.06 -5.24 33.78
CA ARG A 329 -35.46 -6.66 33.64
C ARG A 329 -36.45 -6.86 32.50
N PHE A 330 -37.39 -5.93 32.29
CA PHE A 330 -38.31 -5.99 31.16
C PHE A 330 -37.59 -5.82 29.81
N VAL A 331 -36.68 -4.86 29.70
CA VAL A 331 -35.87 -4.67 28.48
C VAL A 331 -34.98 -5.90 28.25
N LEU A 332 -34.43 -6.51 29.30
CA LEU A 332 -33.64 -7.74 29.21
C LEU A 332 -34.46 -8.93 28.68
N SER A 333 -35.73 -9.08 29.09
CA SER A 333 -36.58 -10.14 28.53
C SER A 333 -36.88 -9.93 27.04
N GLN A 334 -37.04 -8.69 26.60
CA GLN A 334 -37.17 -8.38 25.17
C GLN A 334 -35.89 -8.70 24.39
N ILE A 335 -34.72 -8.41 24.97
CA ILE A 335 -33.42 -8.77 24.37
C ILE A 335 -33.32 -10.29 24.22
N PHE A 336 -33.71 -11.07 25.24
CA PHE A 336 -33.71 -12.53 25.16
C PHE A 336 -34.55 -13.06 24.00
N THR A 337 -35.76 -12.53 23.82
CA THR A 337 -36.62 -12.90 22.69
C THR A 337 -35.98 -12.54 21.34
N LYS A 338 -35.37 -11.35 21.21
CA LYS A 338 -34.75 -10.89 19.96
C LYS A 338 -33.47 -11.66 19.60
N VAL A 339 -32.69 -12.04 20.61
CA VAL A 339 -31.40 -12.73 20.44
C VAL A 339 -31.55 -14.25 20.38
N GLY A 340 -32.69 -14.78 20.84
CA GLY A 340 -32.99 -16.22 20.83
C GLY A 340 -32.32 -16.99 21.98
N VAL A 341 -32.17 -16.34 23.14
CA VAL A 341 -31.58 -16.94 24.35
C VAL A 341 -32.57 -16.91 25.50
N HIS A 342 -32.38 -17.76 26.51
CA HIS A 342 -33.30 -17.87 27.63
C HIS A 342 -32.68 -17.43 28.97
N ARG A 343 -31.35 -17.27 29.01
CA ARG A 343 -30.62 -16.89 30.23
C ARG A 343 -29.61 -15.77 29.97
N GLN A 344 -29.37 -14.96 30.99
CA GLN A 344 -28.34 -13.90 30.93
C GLN A 344 -26.95 -14.46 30.63
N SER A 345 -26.60 -15.61 31.20
CA SER A 345 -25.31 -16.27 30.93
C SER A 345 -25.16 -16.71 29.47
N GLU A 346 -26.25 -17.14 28.83
CA GLU A 346 -26.27 -17.51 27.40
C GLU A 346 -26.09 -16.27 26.52
N LEU A 347 -26.80 -15.18 26.83
CA LEU A 347 -26.63 -13.88 26.18
C LEU A 347 -25.18 -13.41 26.23
N VAL A 348 -24.57 -13.45 27.43
CA VAL A 348 -23.18 -13.01 27.65
C VAL A 348 -22.20 -13.91 26.89
N ALA A 349 -22.36 -15.23 26.95
CA ALA A 349 -21.48 -16.16 26.24
C ALA A 349 -21.53 -15.96 24.72
N GLN A 350 -22.73 -15.86 24.15
CA GLN A 350 -22.92 -15.67 22.72
C GLN A 350 -22.35 -14.34 22.22
N MET A 351 -22.52 -13.27 23.00
CA MET A 351 -21.98 -11.96 22.64
C MET A 351 -20.45 -11.90 22.83
N GLN A 352 -19.88 -12.51 23.86
CA GLN A 352 -18.43 -12.57 24.06
C GLN A 352 -17.71 -13.35 22.94
N ASP A 353 -18.37 -14.34 22.35
CA ASP A 353 -17.80 -15.10 21.23
C ASP A 353 -17.68 -14.25 19.94
N LEU A 354 -18.60 -13.29 19.73
CA LEU A 354 -18.49 -12.29 18.65
C LEU A 354 -17.30 -11.33 18.87
N GLY A 355 -17.01 -10.98 20.12
CA GLY A 355 -15.84 -10.17 20.47
C GLY A 355 -14.51 -10.87 20.18
N ARG A 356 -14.49 -12.20 20.12
CA ARG A 356 -13.31 -13.02 19.77
C ARG A 356 -13.13 -13.21 18.26
N HIS A 357 -14.23 -13.34 17.50
CA HIS A 357 -14.20 -13.63 16.06
C HIS A 357 -14.27 -12.38 15.15
N GLY A 358 -14.58 -11.20 15.69
CA GLY A 358 -14.58 -9.93 14.95
C GLY A 358 -13.20 -9.50 14.42
N SER A 359 -12.11 -10.12 14.89
CA SER A 359 -10.75 -9.90 14.38
C SER A 359 -10.39 -10.76 13.16
N ASP A 360 -11.19 -11.79 12.82
CA ASP A 360 -10.84 -12.80 11.80
C ASP A 360 -11.81 -12.86 10.60
N ARG A 361 -12.80 -11.97 10.53
CA ARG A 361 -13.75 -11.93 9.41
C ARG A 361 -13.91 -10.52 8.83
N LYS A 362 -12.96 -10.15 7.98
CA LYS A 362 -13.25 -9.40 6.75
C LYS A 362 -12.85 -10.28 5.57
N LYS A 363 -13.83 -10.97 4.98
CA LYS A 363 -13.78 -11.43 3.59
C LYS A 363 -14.60 -10.48 2.75
#